data_AF-A0A6N2ELD8-F1
#
_entry.id   AF-A0A6N2ELD8-F1
#
_cell.length_a   1.000
_cell.length_b   1.000
_cell.length_c   1.000
_cell.angle_alpha   90.00
_cell.angle_beta   90.00
_cell.angle_gamma   90.00
#
_symmetry.space_group_name_H-M   'P 1'
#
loop_
_entity.id
_entity.type
_entity.pdbx_description
1 polymer ?
#
loop_
_entity_poly.entity_id
_entity_poly.type
_entity_poly.pdbx_seq_one_letter_code
_entity_poly.pdbx_strand_id
1 'polypeptide(L)' 'MDQAAEEWPFLDRQQLQPSRSRMVCMTCHFFRHRSGVNCIPLLTCQLHQGLLAQGEHLTHRCQGWTDDMAQQRGWAPEAG' A
#
# COMPACT_ATOMS: atom_id res chain seq x y z
N MET A 1 -20.25 0.72 -5.62
CA MET A 1 -19.92 -0.71 -5.75
C MET A 1 -18.41 -0.79 -5.77
N ASP A 2 -17.80 -1.14 -4.64
CA ASP A 2 -16.34 -1.16 -4.45
C ASP A 2 -15.83 -2.61 -4.32
N GLN A 3 -16.57 -3.55 -4.90
CA GLN A 3 -16.45 -4.99 -4.60
C GLN A 3 -15.25 -5.67 -5.27
N ALA A 4 -14.59 -5.02 -6.22
CA ALA A 4 -13.50 -5.63 -6.98
C ALA A 4 -12.19 -5.80 -6.20
N ALA A 5 -11.96 -5.04 -5.13
CA ALA A 5 -10.67 -5.05 -4.43
C ALA A 5 -10.45 -6.31 -3.58
N GLU A 6 -11.52 -6.98 -3.15
CA GLU A 6 -11.45 -8.22 -2.36
C GLU A 6 -11.02 -9.42 -3.20
N GLU A 7 -11.27 -9.35 -4.50
CA GLU A 7 -10.93 -10.38 -5.48
C GLU A 7 -9.50 -10.24 -6.00
N TRP A 8 -8.81 -9.17 -5.61
CA TRP A 8 -7.44 -8.93 -6.02
C TRP A 8 -6.49 -9.95 -5.40
N PRO A 9 -5.48 -10.42 -6.16
CA PRO A 9 -4.45 -11.29 -5.60
C PRO A 9 -3.61 -10.52 -4.56
N PHE A 10 -3.07 -11.25 -3.58
CA PHE A 10 -2.02 -10.70 -2.73
C PHE A 10 -0.77 -10.41 -3.55
N LEU A 11 -0.10 -9.31 -3.25
CA LEU A 11 1.15 -8.96 -3.91
C LEU A 11 2.26 -9.94 -3.53
N ASP A 12 3.00 -10.38 -4.54
CA ASP A 12 4.13 -11.27 -4.34
C ASP A 12 5.41 -10.50 -3.99
N ARG A 13 6.41 -11.25 -3.50
CA ARG A 13 7.75 -10.72 -3.17
C ARG A 13 8.48 -10.08 -4.34
N GLN A 14 8.08 -10.34 -5.59
CA GLN A 14 8.64 -9.65 -6.75
C GLN A 14 8.10 -8.22 -6.88
N GLN A 15 6.89 -7.97 -6.37
CA GLN A 15 6.23 -6.66 -6.39
C GLN A 15 6.52 -5.86 -5.11
N LEU A 16 6.79 -6.55 -4.00
CA LEU A 16 7.11 -5.98 -2.69
C LEU A 16 8.60 -6.08 -2.37
N GLN A 17 9.25 -4.93 -2.22
CA GLN A 17 10.62 -4.83 -1.79
C GLN A 17 10.70 -4.52 -0.30
N PRO A 18 11.57 -5.20 0.48
CA PRO A 18 11.74 -4.91 1.90
C PRO A 18 12.28 -3.49 2.09
N SER A 19 11.78 -2.80 3.10
CA SER A 19 12.21 -1.46 3.48
C SER A 19 12.39 -1.38 5.00
N ARG A 20 13.52 -0.81 5.43
CA ARG A 20 13.88 -0.66 6.86
C ARG A 20 13.72 0.77 7.36
N SER A 21 13.01 1.60 6.61
CA SER A 21 12.85 3.04 6.86
C SER A 21 11.37 3.40 6.79
N ARG A 22 11.02 4.69 6.92
CA ARG A 22 9.65 5.17 6.71
C ARG A 22 9.15 4.99 5.26
N MET A 23 10.00 4.55 4.33
CA MET A 23 9.68 4.29 2.92
C MET A 23 8.92 2.97 2.75
N VAL A 24 7.68 2.92 3.20
CA VAL A 24 6.85 1.69 3.21
C VAL A 24 5.57 1.90 2.42
N CYS A 25 4.89 0.80 2.05
CA CYS A 25 3.68 0.81 1.25
C CYS A 25 2.60 1.70 1.87
N MET A 26 2.44 1.74 3.19
CA MET A 26 1.49 2.63 3.86
C MET A 26 1.68 4.12 3.50
N THR A 27 2.92 4.54 3.24
CA THR A 27 3.28 5.91 2.83
C THR A 27 3.28 6.11 1.31
N CYS A 28 2.96 5.06 0.54
CA CYS A 28 2.93 5.11 -0.91
C CYS A 28 1.68 5.87 -1.39
N HIS A 29 1.83 6.67 -2.45
CA HIS A 29 0.71 7.35 -3.09
C HIS A 29 -0.41 6.38 -3.55
N PHE A 30 -0.04 5.18 -4.00
CA PHE A 30 -0.99 4.18 -4.51
C PHE A 30 -1.61 3.32 -3.41
N PHE A 31 -1.22 3.49 -2.15
CA PHE A 31 -1.81 2.75 -1.06
C PHE A 31 -3.21 3.26 -0.75
N ARG A 32 -4.16 2.34 -0.58
CA ARG A 32 -5.51 2.65 -0.13
C ARG A 32 -5.93 1.66 0.93
N HIS A 33 -6.43 2.20 2.04
CA HIS A 33 -7.17 1.46 3.03
C HIS A 33 -8.64 1.44 2.59
N ARG A 34 -9.18 0.25 2.32
CA ARG A 34 -10.57 0.04 1.92
C ARG A 34 -11.28 -0.76 3.00
N SER A 35 -12.59 -0.58 3.13
CA SER A 35 -13.43 -1.45 3.96
C SER A 35 -13.99 -2.55 3.07
N GLY A 36 -13.58 -3.80 3.30
CA GLY A 36 -14.11 -4.98 2.62
C GLY A 36 -15.46 -5.42 3.19
N VAL A 37 -15.91 -6.62 2.80
CA VAL A 37 -17.11 -7.23 3.33
C VAL A 37 -17.04 -7.28 4.86
N ASN A 38 -18.19 -7.05 5.50
CA ASN A 38 -18.32 -7.01 6.95
C ASN A 38 -17.38 -5.99 7.63
N CYS A 39 -16.96 -4.94 6.92
CA CYS A 39 -16.05 -3.90 7.41
C CYS A 39 -14.65 -4.42 7.79
N ILE A 40 -14.24 -5.55 7.22
CA ILE A 40 -12.87 -6.05 7.40
C ILE A 40 -11.92 -5.14 6.61
N PRO A 41 -10.89 -4.56 7.25
CA PRO A 41 -9.98 -3.64 6.58
C PRO A 41 -9.13 -4.36 5.52
N LEU A 42 -9.14 -3.82 4.31
CA LEU A 42 -8.31 -4.27 3.20
C LEU A 42 -7.20 -3.26 2.93
N LEU A 43 -5.99 -3.78 2.84
CA LEU A 43 -4.80 -3.01 2.52
C LEU A 43 -4.50 -3.25 1.04
N THR A 44 -4.60 -2.21 0.21
CA THR A 44 -4.52 -2.37 -1.24
C THR A 44 -3.45 -1.48 -1.85
N CYS A 45 -2.85 -1.95 -2.95
CA CYS A 45 -2.03 -1.14 -3.85
C CYS A 45 -2.78 -0.93 -5.17
N GLN A 46 -3.13 0.32 -5.48
CA GLN A 46 -3.88 0.66 -6.69
C GLN A 46 -3.05 0.51 -7.97
N LEU A 47 -1.71 0.66 -7.89
CA LEU A 47 -0.83 0.49 -9.05
C LEU A 47 -0.84 -0.95 -9.56
N HIS A 48 -0.73 -1.90 -8.63
CA HIS A 48 -0.66 -3.33 -8.95
C HIS A 48 -2.02 -4.03 -8.90
N GLN A 49 -3.07 -3.32 -8.50
CA GLN A 49 -4.40 -3.89 -8.26
C GLN A 49 -4.32 -5.17 -7.40
N GLY A 50 -3.61 -5.06 -6.28
CA GLY A 50 -3.29 -6.18 -5.39
C GLY A 50 -3.50 -5.87 -3.91
N LEU A 51 -3.70 -6.92 -3.13
CA LEU A 51 -3.79 -6.88 -1.67
C LEU A 51 -2.42 -6.95 -1.02
N LEU A 52 -2.25 -6.25 0.10
CA LEU A 52 -1.07 -6.33 0.96
C LEU A 52 -1.40 -7.25 2.13
N ALA A 53 -0.54 -8.23 2.39
CA ALA A 53 -0.67 -9.02 3.60
C ALA A 53 -0.50 -8.15 4.85
N GLN A 54 -1.06 -8.61 5.97
CA GLN A 54 -0.98 -7.88 7.23
C GLN A 54 0.50 -7.67 7.61
N GLY A 55 0.86 -6.43 7.95
CA GLY A 55 2.24 -6.05 8.29
C GLY A 55 3.18 -5.77 7.10
N GLU A 56 2.90 -6.25 5.89
CA GLU A 56 3.77 -5.96 4.72
C GLU A 56 3.73 -4.49 4.33
N HIS A 57 2.58 -3.83 4.48
CA HIS A 57 2.45 -2.39 4.29
C HIS A 57 3.35 -1.52 5.20
N LEU A 58 3.87 -2.08 6.31
CA LEU A 58 4.74 -1.40 7.28
C LEU A 58 6.22 -1.78 7.15
N THR A 59 6.53 -2.80 6.34
CA THR A 59 7.89 -3.39 6.26
C THR A 59 8.39 -3.49 4.82
N HIS A 60 7.50 -3.33 3.84
CA HIS A 60 7.79 -3.42 2.42
C HIS A 60 7.22 -2.21 1.70
N ARG A 61 7.73 -1.95 0.50
CA ARG A 61 7.20 -0.96 -0.45
C ARG A 61 7.01 -1.60 -1.81
N CYS A 62 6.05 -1.13 -2.58
CA CYS A 62 5.92 -1.50 -3.98
C CYS A 62 6.90 -0.69 -4.85
N GLN A 63 7.09 -1.14 -6.08
CA GLN A 63 7.98 -0.49 -7.05
C GLN A 63 7.50 0.92 -7.46
N GLY A 64 6.22 1.23 -7.25
CA GLY A 64 5.67 2.57 -7.48
C GLY A 64 5.99 3.59 -6.40
N TRP A 65 6.63 3.21 -5.30
CA TRP A 65 7.06 4.14 -4.27
C TRP A 65 8.25 4.95 -4.76
N THR A 66 8.15 6.28 -4.77
CA THR A 66 9.23 7.20 -5.14
C THR A 66 9.35 8.33 -4.12
N ASP A 67 10.59 8.79 -3.90
CA ASP A 67 10.91 9.87 -2.95
C ASP A 67 10.22 11.20 -3.33
N ASP A 68 10.21 11.48 -4.63
CA ASP A 68 9.52 12.61 -5.25
C ASP A 68 8.03 12.69 -4.86
N MET A 69 7.33 11.55 -4.78
CA MET A 69 5.92 11.51 -4.39
C MET A 69 5.69 11.77 -2.90
N ALA A 70 6.63 11.36 -2.04
CA ALA A 70 6.58 11.67 -0.60
C ALA A 70 6.86 13.16 -0.35
N GLN A 71 7.80 13.75 -1.10
CA GLN A 71 8.24 15.12 -0.93
C GLN A 71 7.31 16.17 -1.57
N GLN A 72 6.73 15.88 -2.74
CA GLN A 72 5.87 16.85 -3.45
C GLN A 72 4.48 17.05 -2.83
N ARG A 73 3.94 16.06 -2.10
CA ARG A 73 2.51 16.04 -1.78
C ARG A 73 2.16 16.28 -0.31
N GLY A 74 3.14 16.38 0.60
CA GLY A 74 2.85 16.45 2.05
C GLY A 74 1.94 15.30 2.52
N TRP A 75 2.01 14.16 1.82
CA TRP A 75 0.98 13.11 1.80
C TRP A 75 1.02 12.16 3.01
N ALA A 76 2.05 12.27 3.84
CA ALA A 76 2.17 11.52 5.08
C ALA A 76 2.69 12.43 6.21
N PRO A 77 1.85 13.31 6.79
CA PRO A 77 2.26 14.15 7.92
C PRO A 77 2.63 13.34 9.17
N GLU A 78 2.18 12.07 9.29
CA GLU A 78 2.59 11.19 10.40
C GLU A 78 3.99 10.60 10.23
N ALA A 79 4.61 10.75 9.05
CA ALA A 79 5.97 10.34 8.78
C ALA A 79 7.00 11.46 9.01
N GLY A 80 6.60 12.58 9.61
CA GLY A 80 7.46 13.68 10.08
C GLY A 80 7.87 13.48 11.53
#